data_AF-A0AAV1DA96-F1
#
_entry.id   AF-A0AAV1DA96-F1
#
_cell.length_a   1.000
_cell.length_b   1.000
_cell.length_c   1.000
_cell.angle_alpha   90.00
_cell.angle_beta   90.00
_cell.angle_gamma   90.00
#
_symmetry.space_group_name_H-M   'P 1'
#
loop_
_entity.id
_entity.type
_entity.pdbx_description
1 polymer ?
#
loop_
_entity_poly.entity_id
_entity_poly.type
_entity_poly.pdbx_seq_one_letter_code
_entity_poly.pdbx_strand_id
1 'polypeptide(L)'
;MEISDAESNRRLGNARFKEKNYNAAIEYYSNSIGLLPTAESYANRALAYIKMKRYQEAEIDCTEALKLNRSCLNAYESRLYARRQLGKFDKSLEDANVCLSLKPNDQKIEKEIAELRILVQEEAARKVSDANSLKNLGDEQFELLNYGQTIKFYSESIDLNPTAIVYAKRALAYIKIKRFSEAENDCAEALSLNSGYSEAYFFRSLARKELGKVQDSIKDAISGLELNPENTELRQHCEELKALVEQGGEHVFLDINGGIAKYCSTLESAASQASKELKMSTKGLVREIEKLGSMLVMNMIVCFMVLCGCPMGKTFRLYLMGVFLLVGGYLIINAWGSMRVINNDIELERDKISDLKTNILLLREKVFEKGVWNILTKTDAMLKSLVVKDNVRFHIVFAVVILLLLGVVLPLTYFLLKDKEEGGTELGDEAIRMLVGEFSRRASST
;
A
#
# COMPACT_ATOMS: atom_id res chain seq x y z
N MET A 1 -23.34 -36.22 -50.19
CA MET A 1 -22.18 -36.58 -51.02
C MET A 1 -20.92 -36.43 -50.17
N GLU A 2 -20.64 -35.23 -49.65
CA GLU A 2 -19.45 -34.91 -48.83
C GLU A 2 -19.19 -35.85 -47.63
N ILE A 3 -20.22 -36.27 -46.86
CA ILE A 3 -20.04 -37.23 -45.74
C ILE A 3 -19.56 -38.60 -46.25
N SER A 4 -20.14 -39.09 -47.35
CA SER A 4 -19.76 -40.38 -47.96
C SER A 4 -18.33 -40.33 -48.50
N ASP A 5 -17.92 -39.18 -49.04
CA ASP A 5 -16.59 -38.99 -49.61
C ASP A 5 -15.51 -38.86 -48.52
N ALA A 6 -15.82 -38.20 -47.40
CA ALA A 6 -14.96 -38.16 -46.22
C ALA A 6 -14.73 -39.57 -45.65
N GLU A 7 -15.80 -40.34 -45.44
CA GLU A 7 -15.68 -41.72 -44.95
C GLU A 7 -14.90 -42.63 -45.91
N SER A 8 -15.13 -42.48 -47.22
CA SER A 8 -14.39 -43.20 -48.26
C SER A 8 -12.89 -42.90 -48.18
N ASN A 9 -12.51 -41.62 -48.11
CA ASN A 9 -11.11 -41.21 -47.94
C ASN A 9 -10.50 -41.79 -46.66
N ARG A 10 -11.20 -41.75 -45.54
CA ARG A 10 -10.73 -42.37 -44.29
C ARG A 10 -10.51 -43.88 -44.42
N ARG A 11 -11.40 -44.60 -45.10
CA ARG A 11 -11.26 -46.05 -45.36
C ARG A 11 -10.05 -46.34 -46.26
N LEU A 12 -9.82 -45.54 -47.29
CA LEU A 12 -8.62 -45.63 -48.14
C LEU A 12 -7.35 -45.37 -47.32
N GLY A 13 -7.36 -44.35 -46.45
CA GLY A 13 -6.27 -44.08 -45.51
C GLY A 13 -5.97 -45.28 -44.61
N ASN A 14 -7.00 -45.91 -44.05
CA ASN A 14 -6.86 -47.13 -43.24
C ASN A 14 -6.25 -48.29 -44.04
N ALA A 15 -6.62 -48.46 -45.31
CA ALA A 15 -6.06 -49.50 -46.18
C ALA A 15 -4.56 -49.25 -46.44
N ARG A 16 -4.19 -48.02 -46.82
CA ARG A 16 -2.78 -47.64 -47.02
C ARG A 16 -1.95 -47.75 -45.74
N PHE A 17 -2.56 -47.46 -44.59
CA PHE A 17 -1.92 -47.63 -43.30
C PHE A 17 -1.59 -49.11 -43.02
N LYS A 18 -2.50 -50.05 -43.34
CA LYS A 18 -2.25 -51.50 -43.21
C LYS A 18 -1.15 -51.99 -44.15
N GLU A 19 -1.04 -51.40 -45.34
CA GLU A 19 0.07 -51.62 -46.29
C GLU A 19 1.40 -51.01 -45.82
N LYS A 20 1.42 -50.34 -44.64
CA LYS A 20 2.56 -49.57 -44.12
C LYS A 20 2.97 -48.39 -45.01
N ASN A 21 2.13 -48.00 -45.97
CA ASN A 21 2.32 -46.80 -46.78
C ASN A 21 1.75 -45.59 -46.02
N TYR A 22 2.49 -45.15 -45.01
CA TYR A 22 2.04 -44.11 -44.09
C TYR A 22 1.90 -42.74 -44.75
N ASN A 23 2.74 -42.41 -45.74
CA ASN A 23 2.62 -41.16 -46.50
C ASN A 23 1.29 -41.08 -47.25
N ALA A 24 0.94 -42.13 -48.01
CA ALA A 24 -0.35 -42.18 -48.69
C ALA A 24 -1.51 -42.18 -47.68
N ALA A 25 -1.38 -42.90 -46.56
CA ALA A 25 -2.40 -42.90 -45.52
C ALA A 25 -2.65 -41.47 -44.97
N ILE A 26 -1.59 -40.71 -44.69
CA ILE A 26 -1.66 -39.32 -44.23
C ILE A 26 -2.38 -38.42 -45.25
N GLU A 27 -2.11 -38.58 -46.53
CA GLU A 27 -2.77 -37.83 -47.60
C GLU A 27 -4.28 -38.10 -47.60
N TYR A 28 -4.68 -39.37 -47.63
CA TYR A 28 -6.10 -39.74 -47.58
C TYR A 28 -6.80 -39.29 -46.29
N TYR A 29 -6.14 -39.38 -45.14
CA TYR A 29 -6.71 -38.83 -43.90
C TYR A 29 -6.81 -37.30 -43.94
N SER A 30 -5.86 -36.60 -44.57
CA SER A 30 -5.90 -35.15 -44.72
C SER A 30 -7.05 -34.71 -45.63
N ASN A 31 -7.27 -35.43 -46.72
CA ASN A 31 -8.43 -35.23 -47.59
C ASN A 31 -9.74 -35.49 -46.83
N SER A 32 -9.81 -36.56 -46.03
CA SER A 32 -10.96 -36.83 -45.17
C SER A 32 -11.22 -35.70 -44.17
N ILE A 33 -10.18 -35.16 -43.53
CA ILE A 33 -10.29 -34.06 -42.57
C ILE A 33 -10.72 -32.76 -43.26
N GLY A 34 -10.21 -32.48 -44.47
CA GLY A 34 -10.59 -31.31 -45.24
C GLY A 34 -12.05 -31.33 -45.67
N LEU A 35 -12.62 -32.51 -45.91
CA LEU A 35 -14.05 -32.69 -46.21
C LEU A 35 -14.91 -32.64 -44.94
N LEU A 36 -14.54 -33.43 -43.92
CA LEU A 36 -15.24 -33.47 -42.64
C LEU A 36 -14.28 -33.77 -41.49
N PRO A 37 -13.93 -32.76 -40.66
CA PRO A 37 -13.10 -32.94 -39.48
C PRO A 37 -13.78 -33.87 -38.47
N THR A 38 -13.18 -35.03 -38.20
CA THR A 38 -13.69 -36.01 -37.23
C THR A 38 -12.56 -36.47 -36.31
N ALA A 39 -12.90 -36.77 -35.06
CA ALA A 39 -11.93 -37.25 -34.08
C ALA A 39 -11.19 -38.51 -34.58
N GLU A 40 -11.89 -39.42 -35.24
CA GLU A 40 -11.31 -40.65 -35.81
C GLU A 40 -10.29 -40.36 -36.91
N SER A 41 -10.57 -39.41 -37.81
CA SER A 41 -9.65 -39.09 -38.92
C SER A 41 -8.37 -38.44 -38.41
N TYR A 42 -8.48 -37.53 -37.45
CA TYR A 42 -7.31 -36.97 -36.76
C TYR A 42 -6.54 -38.03 -35.98
N ALA A 43 -7.20 -38.90 -35.21
CA ALA A 43 -6.54 -39.97 -34.46
C ALA A 43 -5.81 -40.97 -35.37
N ASN A 44 -6.40 -41.33 -36.50
CA ASN A 44 -5.78 -42.25 -37.46
C ASN A 44 -4.59 -41.60 -38.19
N ARG A 45 -4.67 -40.29 -38.49
CA ARG A 45 -3.53 -39.54 -39.06
C ARG A 45 -2.40 -39.38 -38.05
N ALA A 46 -2.72 -39.09 -36.80
CA ALA A 46 -1.74 -39.06 -35.72
C ALA A 46 -1.01 -40.41 -35.56
N LEU A 47 -1.74 -41.53 -35.66
CA LEU A 47 -1.12 -42.85 -35.63
C LEU A 47 -0.16 -43.07 -36.81
N ALA A 48 -0.50 -42.59 -38.01
CA ALA A 48 0.40 -42.62 -39.17
C ALA A 48 1.66 -41.78 -38.94
N TYR A 49 1.51 -40.57 -38.37
CA TYR A 49 2.65 -39.75 -37.97
C TYR A 49 3.54 -40.43 -36.93
N ILE A 50 2.96 -41.11 -35.93
CA ILE A 50 3.72 -41.90 -34.95
C ILE A 50 4.56 -42.98 -35.63
N LYS A 51 3.99 -43.72 -36.59
CA LYS A 51 4.73 -44.75 -37.34
C LYS A 51 5.88 -44.17 -38.16
N MET A 52 5.77 -42.89 -38.55
CA MET A 52 6.83 -42.13 -39.21
C MET A 52 7.77 -41.39 -38.25
N LYS A 53 7.63 -41.57 -36.93
CA LYS A 53 8.37 -40.84 -35.88
C LYS A 53 8.17 -39.31 -35.91
N ARG A 54 7.08 -38.85 -36.53
CA ARG A 54 6.66 -37.45 -36.62
C ARG A 54 5.82 -37.09 -35.40
N TYR A 55 6.45 -37.10 -34.22
CA TYR A 55 5.74 -37.06 -32.94
C TYR A 55 5.08 -35.69 -32.66
N GLN A 56 5.65 -34.59 -33.17
CA GLN A 56 5.09 -33.26 -32.99
C GLN A 56 3.74 -33.14 -33.73
N GLU A 57 3.69 -33.56 -34.98
CA GLU A 57 2.46 -33.57 -35.78
C GLU A 57 1.42 -34.54 -35.20
N ALA A 58 1.86 -35.68 -34.68
CA ALA A 58 0.98 -36.61 -33.98
C ALA A 58 0.34 -35.98 -32.73
N GLU A 59 1.10 -35.24 -31.92
CA GLU A 59 0.58 -34.55 -30.73
C GLU A 59 -0.49 -33.50 -31.11
N ILE A 60 -0.24 -32.75 -32.18
CA ILE A 60 -1.17 -31.73 -32.69
C ILE A 60 -2.47 -32.41 -33.13
N ASP A 61 -2.40 -33.43 -33.98
CA ASP A 61 -3.59 -34.13 -34.48
C ASP A 61 -4.37 -34.82 -33.34
N CYS A 62 -3.69 -35.44 -32.38
CA CYS A 62 -4.39 -36.02 -31.23
C CYS A 62 -5.09 -34.93 -30.39
N THR A 63 -4.50 -33.74 -30.29
CA THR A 63 -5.11 -32.62 -29.57
C THR A 63 -6.35 -32.11 -30.30
N GLU A 64 -6.33 -32.03 -31.63
CA GLU A 64 -7.53 -31.72 -32.42
C GLU A 64 -8.61 -32.82 -32.30
N ALA A 65 -8.21 -34.09 -32.32
CA ALA A 65 -9.13 -35.21 -32.10
C ALA A 65 -9.86 -35.10 -30.75
N LEU A 66 -9.14 -34.72 -29.69
CA LEU A 66 -9.68 -34.58 -28.34
C LEU A 66 -10.54 -33.33 -28.15
N LYS A 67 -10.35 -32.28 -28.96
CA LYS A 67 -11.29 -31.15 -29.01
C LYS A 67 -12.66 -31.58 -29.56
N LEU A 68 -12.66 -32.46 -30.57
CA LEU A 68 -13.88 -32.98 -31.18
C LEU A 68 -14.55 -34.06 -30.33
N ASN A 69 -13.76 -34.95 -29.73
CA ASN A 69 -14.25 -35.98 -28.82
C ASN A 69 -13.31 -36.17 -27.63
N ARG A 70 -13.73 -35.64 -26.48
CA ARG A 70 -12.96 -35.69 -25.22
C ARG A 70 -12.86 -37.09 -24.60
N SER A 71 -13.64 -38.07 -25.02
CA SER A 71 -13.54 -39.46 -24.54
C SER A 71 -12.84 -40.39 -25.53
N CYS A 72 -12.19 -39.84 -26.57
CA CYS A 72 -11.48 -40.63 -27.57
C CYS A 72 -10.20 -41.25 -26.99
N LEU A 73 -10.31 -42.47 -26.48
CA LEU A 73 -9.20 -43.15 -25.85
C LEU A 73 -8.01 -43.38 -26.78
N ASN A 74 -8.24 -43.74 -28.05
CA ASN A 74 -7.16 -43.95 -29.03
C ASN A 74 -6.33 -42.68 -29.26
N ALA A 75 -6.96 -41.49 -29.19
CA ALA A 75 -6.27 -40.21 -29.30
C ALA A 75 -5.43 -39.94 -28.05
N TYR A 76 -5.91 -40.27 -26.84
CA TYR A 76 -5.10 -40.19 -25.63
C TYR A 76 -3.92 -41.16 -25.66
N GLU A 77 -4.12 -42.44 -26.02
CA GLU A 77 -3.05 -43.44 -26.10
C GLU A 77 -1.97 -43.03 -27.12
N SER A 78 -2.39 -42.49 -28.28
CA SER A 78 -1.47 -41.99 -29.31
C SER A 78 -0.73 -40.72 -28.85
N ARG A 79 -1.41 -39.78 -28.19
CA ARG A 79 -0.80 -38.55 -27.69
C ARG A 79 0.18 -38.80 -26.55
N LEU A 80 -0.18 -39.71 -25.64
CA LEU A 80 0.69 -40.22 -24.58
C LEU A 80 1.99 -40.72 -25.20
N TYR A 81 1.90 -41.65 -26.17
CA TYR A 81 3.09 -42.20 -26.81
C TYR A 81 3.94 -41.11 -27.49
N ALA A 82 3.30 -40.22 -28.26
CA ALA A 82 4.01 -39.12 -28.93
C ALA A 82 4.71 -38.18 -27.93
N ARG A 83 4.04 -37.81 -26.84
CA ARG A 83 4.59 -36.94 -25.78
C ARG A 83 5.75 -37.60 -25.04
N ARG A 84 5.66 -38.89 -24.75
CA ARG A 84 6.78 -39.66 -24.18
C ARG A 84 8.01 -39.61 -25.09
N GLN A 85 7.83 -39.82 -26.40
CA GLN A 85 8.94 -39.76 -27.36
C GLN A 85 9.52 -38.34 -27.55
N LEU A 86 8.71 -37.31 -27.30
CA LEU A 86 9.15 -35.90 -27.28
C LEU A 86 9.82 -35.48 -25.96
N GLY A 87 9.92 -36.36 -24.97
CA GLY A 87 10.43 -36.03 -23.63
C GLY A 87 9.47 -35.18 -22.79
N LYS A 88 8.20 -35.03 -23.19
CA LYS A 88 7.17 -34.28 -22.46
C LYS A 88 6.53 -35.18 -21.40
N PHE A 89 7.32 -35.66 -20.44
CA PHE A 89 6.92 -36.71 -19.50
C PHE A 89 5.73 -36.32 -18.61
N ASP A 90 5.68 -35.07 -18.12
CA ASP A 90 4.55 -34.55 -17.32
C ASP A 90 3.22 -34.65 -18.08
N LYS A 91 3.20 -34.15 -19.33
CA LYS A 91 2.01 -34.18 -20.19
C LYS A 91 1.64 -35.60 -20.63
N SER A 92 2.64 -36.47 -20.77
CA SER A 92 2.40 -37.89 -21.04
C SER A 92 1.76 -38.58 -19.83
N LEU A 93 2.18 -38.23 -18.61
CA LEU A 93 1.62 -38.76 -17.37
C LEU A 93 0.16 -38.31 -17.18
N GLU A 94 -0.17 -37.06 -17.53
CA GLU A 94 -1.56 -36.58 -17.58
C GLU A 94 -2.43 -37.44 -18.49
N ASP A 95 -2.00 -37.66 -19.74
CA ASP A 95 -2.73 -38.49 -20.70
C ASP A 95 -2.86 -39.95 -20.21
N ALA A 96 -1.82 -40.50 -19.57
CA ALA A 96 -1.83 -41.84 -19.00
C ALA A 96 -2.85 -41.99 -17.87
N ASN A 97 -2.94 -41.00 -16.97
CA ASN A 97 -3.96 -40.99 -15.92
C ASN A 97 -5.39 -40.93 -16.50
N VAL A 98 -5.60 -40.17 -17.58
CA VAL A 98 -6.89 -40.15 -18.28
C VAL A 98 -7.19 -41.52 -18.91
N CYS A 99 -6.22 -42.14 -19.59
CA CYS A 99 -6.37 -43.50 -20.13
C CYS A 99 -6.79 -44.50 -19.05
N LEU A 100 -6.14 -44.47 -17.87
CA LEU A 100 -6.47 -45.34 -16.75
C LEU A 100 -7.89 -45.08 -16.20
N SER A 101 -8.34 -43.82 -16.20
CA SER A 101 -9.72 -43.48 -15.79
C SER A 101 -10.78 -44.01 -16.77
N LEU A 102 -10.46 -44.07 -18.06
CA LEU A 102 -11.35 -44.58 -19.11
C LEU A 102 -11.33 -46.12 -19.21
N LYS A 103 -10.19 -46.74 -18.90
CA LYS A 103 -10.00 -48.19 -18.78
C LYS A 103 -9.37 -48.54 -17.43
N PRO A 104 -10.18 -48.66 -16.36
CA PRO A 104 -9.69 -49.08 -15.06
C PRO A 104 -9.04 -50.47 -15.11
N ASN A 105 -8.01 -50.70 -14.28
CA ASN A 105 -7.26 -51.96 -14.17
C ASN A 105 -6.50 -52.39 -15.45
N ASP A 106 -6.15 -51.44 -16.34
CA ASP A 106 -5.24 -51.72 -17.44
C ASP A 106 -3.79 -51.77 -16.93
N GLN A 107 -3.30 -52.99 -16.68
CA GLN A 107 -1.95 -53.26 -16.18
C GLN A 107 -0.85 -52.62 -17.04
N LYS A 108 -1.08 -52.47 -18.36
CA LYS A 108 -0.10 -51.85 -19.26
C LYS A 108 0.00 -50.35 -18.99
N ILE A 109 -1.13 -49.67 -18.81
CA ILE A 109 -1.17 -48.24 -18.49
C ILE A 109 -0.65 -47.99 -17.07
N GLU A 110 -0.95 -48.86 -16.10
CA GLU A 110 -0.41 -48.76 -14.75
C GLU A 110 1.12 -48.84 -14.71
N LYS A 111 1.70 -49.78 -15.47
CA LYS A 111 3.16 -49.88 -15.63
C LYS A 111 3.75 -48.62 -16.30
N GLU A 112 3.09 -48.13 -17.36
CA GLU A 112 3.51 -46.93 -18.06
C GLU A 112 3.49 -45.68 -17.14
N ILE A 113 2.47 -45.54 -16.29
CA ILE A 113 2.39 -44.47 -15.28
C ILE A 113 3.55 -44.57 -14.29
N ALA A 114 3.89 -45.77 -13.81
CA ALA A 114 5.00 -45.96 -12.88
C ALA A 114 6.34 -45.54 -13.52
N GLU A 115 6.60 -45.94 -14.78
CA GLU A 115 7.78 -45.53 -15.53
C GLU A 115 7.82 -44.00 -15.75
N LEU A 116 6.70 -43.40 -16.14
CA LEU A 116 6.61 -41.95 -16.37
C LEU A 116 6.83 -41.15 -15.09
N ARG A 117 6.35 -41.60 -13.94
CA ARG A 117 6.59 -40.94 -12.64
C ARG A 117 8.07 -40.87 -12.30
N ILE A 118 8.81 -41.96 -12.56
CA ILE A 118 10.27 -41.99 -12.37
C ILE A 118 10.94 -40.97 -13.30
N LEU A 119 10.59 -40.95 -14.58
CA LEU A 119 11.17 -40.01 -15.55
C LEU A 119 10.88 -38.55 -15.21
N VAL A 120 9.67 -38.24 -14.75
CA VAL A 120 9.29 -36.90 -14.25
C VAL A 120 10.14 -36.51 -13.05
N GLN A 121 10.29 -37.43 -12.08
CA GLN A 121 11.09 -37.18 -10.89
C GLN A 121 12.57 -36.97 -11.22
N GLU A 122 13.13 -37.77 -12.15
CA GLU A 122 14.50 -37.59 -12.63
C GLU A 122 14.69 -36.25 -13.36
N GLU A 123 13.73 -35.83 -14.18
CA GLU A 123 13.78 -34.53 -14.85
C GLU A 123 13.73 -33.37 -13.84
N ALA A 124 12.84 -33.45 -12.86
CA ALA A 124 12.77 -32.47 -11.77
C ALA A 124 14.07 -32.44 -10.96
N ALA A 125 14.64 -33.59 -10.63
CA ALA A 125 15.91 -33.69 -9.91
C ALA A 125 17.08 -33.10 -10.72
N ARG A 126 17.12 -33.34 -12.04
CA ARG A 126 18.09 -32.71 -12.95
C ARG A 126 17.96 -31.19 -12.94
N LYS A 127 16.74 -30.65 -13.10
CA LYS A 127 16.50 -29.18 -13.04
C LYS A 127 16.97 -28.58 -11.72
N VAL A 128 16.71 -29.25 -10.60
CA VAL A 128 17.19 -28.80 -9.28
C VAL A 128 18.72 -28.85 -9.19
N SER A 129 19.35 -29.91 -9.72
CA SER A 129 20.82 -30.01 -9.78
C SER A 129 21.42 -28.87 -10.60
N ASP A 130 20.92 -28.65 -11.82
CA ASP A 130 21.40 -27.62 -12.74
C ASP A 130 21.20 -26.21 -12.15
N ALA A 131 20.04 -25.96 -11.51
CA ALA A 131 19.77 -24.70 -10.81
C ALA A 131 20.78 -24.46 -9.68
N ASN A 132 21.14 -25.49 -8.91
CA ASN A 132 22.15 -25.37 -7.86
C ASN A 132 23.54 -25.10 -8.43
N SER A 133 23.93 -25.74 -9.53
CA SER A 133 25.19 -25.46 -10.22
C SER A 133 25.25 -24.01 -10.70
N LEU A 134 24.18 -23.49 -11.30
CA LEU A 134 24.09 -22.08 -11.72
C LEU A 134 24.15 -21.11 -10.55
N LYS A 135 23.48 -21.42 -9.44
CA LYS A 135 23.60 -20.63 -8.20
C LYS A 135 25.05 -20.58 -7.72
N ASN A 136 25.76 -21.71 -7.71
CA ASN A 136 27.15 -21.76 -7.26
C ASN A 136 28.08 -20.94 -8.19
N LEU A 137 27.85 -20.97 -9.51
CA LEU A 137 28.55 -20.09 -10.44
C LEU A 137 28.23 -18.60 -10.19
N GLY A 138 26.97 -18.29 -9.87
CA GLY A 138 26.57 -16.94 -9.46
C GLY A 138 27.31 -16.47 -8.19
N ASP A 139 27.42 -17.35 -7.19
CA ASP A 139 28.18 -17.11 -5.95
C ASP A 139 29.67 -16.85 -6.25
N GLU A 140 30.31 -17.66 -7.10
CA GLU A 140 31.70 -17.45 -7.52
C GLU A 140 31.91 -16.09 -8.20
N GLN A 141 31.02 -15.73 -9.13
CA GLN A 141 31.10 -14.43 -9.81
C GLN A 141 30.83 -13.25 -8.87
N PHE A 142 30.01 -13.46 -7.82
CA PHE A 142 29.73 -12.43 -6.82
C PHE A 142 30.99 -12.09 -6.03
N GLU A 143 31.77 -13.10 -5.63
CA GLU A 143 33.07 -12.93 -4.96
C GLU A 143 34.09 -12.21 -5.86
N LEU A 144 34.02 -12.43 -7.17
CA LEU A 144 34.83 -11.70 -8.16
C LEU A 144 34.32 -10.28 -8.46
N LEU A 145 33.29 -9.81 -7.74
CA LEU A 145 32.61 -8.51 -7.93
C LEU A 145 32.02 -8.33 -9.35
N ASN A 146 31.84 -9.42 -10.11
CA ASN A 146 31.27 -9.40 -11.45
C ASN A 146 29.74 -9.49 -11.39
N TYR A 147 29.12 -8.45 -10.84
CA TYR A 147 27.69 -8.44 -10.54
C TYR A 147 26.78 -8.62 -11.76
N GLY A 148 27.21 -8.18 -12.95
CA GLY A 148 26.45 -8.39 -14.19
C GLY A 148 26.31 -9.88 -14.52
N GLN A 149 27.41 -10.64 -14.41
CA GLN A 149 27.39 -12.08 -14.65
C GLN A 149 26.72 -12.83 -13.49
N THR A 150 26.89 -12.38 -12.25
CA THR A 150 26.15 -12.93 -11.10
C THR A 150 24.64 -12.89 -11.30
N ILE A 151 24.10 -11.73 -11.69
CA ILE A 151 22.66 -11.56 -11.92
C ILE A 151 22.18 -12.51 -13.03
N LYS A 152 22.98 -12.68 -14.09
CA LYS A 152 22.67 -13.61 -15.17
C LYS A 152 22.54 -15.05 -14.65
N PHE A 153 23.56 -15.56 -13.94
CA PHE A 153 23.54 -16.93 -13.42
C PHE A 153 22.43 -17.16 -12.39
N TYR A 154 22.17 -16.20 -11.49
CA TYR A 154 21.04 -16.31 -10.57
C TYR A 154 19.69 -16.29 -11.29
N SER A 155 19.56 -15.53 -12.38
CA SER A 155 18.33 -15.53 -13.17
C SER A 155 18.08 -16.86 -13.86
N GLU A 156 19.12 -17.44 -14.49
CA GLU A 156 19.04 -18.77 -15.09
C GLU A 156 18.74 -19.85 -14.03
N SER A 157 19.30 -19.72 -12.81
CA SER A 157 18.99 -20.61 -11.69
C SER A 157 17.52 -20.52 -11.25
N ILE A 158 16.99 -19.29 -11.16
CA ILE A 158 15.58 -19.02 -10.80
C ILE A 158 14.62 -19.59 -11.85
N ASP A 159 14.96 -19.49 -13.15
CA ASP A 159 14.15 -20.02 -14.24
C ASP A 159 14.00 -21.55 -14.16
N LEU A 160 15.01 -22.25 -13.64
CA LEU A 160 14.99 -23.71 -13.44
C LEU A 160 14.35 -24.14 -12.12
N ASN A 161 14.70 -23.48 -11.01
CA ASN A 161 14.18 -23.79 -9.68
C ASN A 161 14.17 -22.51 -8.81
N PRO A 162 13.03 -21.80 -8.74
CA PRO A 162 12.93 -20.58 -7.95
C PRO A 162 12.99 -20.90 -6.45
N THR A 163 13.93 -20.28 -5.74
CA THR A 163 14.05 -20.41 -4.29
C THR A 163 14.26 -19.05 -3.63
N ALA A 164 13.76 -18.89 -2.40
CA ALA A 164 13.90 -17.64 -1.65
C ALA A 164 15.36 -17.18 -1.53
N ILE A 165 16.27 -18.15 -1.36
CA ILE A 165 17.72 -17.91 -1.23
C ILE A 165 18.29 -17.26 -2.50
N VAL A 166 17.97 -17.80 -3.69
CA VAL A 166 18.54 -17.27 -4.95
C VAL A 166 17.97 -15.88 -5.26
N TYR A 167 16.69 -15.65 -4.99
CA TYR A 167 16.09 -14.31 -5.10
C TYR A 167 16.78 -13.30 -4.17
N ALA A 168 16.99 -13.61 -2.89
CA ALA A 168 17.66 -12.70 -1.97
C ALA A 168 19.14 -12.45 -2.36
N LYS A 169 19.85 -13.48 -2.83
CA LYS A 169 21.21 -13.33 -3.37
C LYS A 169 21.26 -12.43 -4.60
N ARG A 170 20.30 -12.56 -5.52
CA ARG A 170 20.18 -11.68 -6.69
C ARG A 170 19.81 -10.25 -6.29
N ALA A 171 18.93 -10.08 -5.30
CA ALA A 171 18.62 -8.77 -4.71
C ALA A 171 19.87 -8.10 -4.13
N LEU A 172 20.71 -8.86 -3.42
CA LEU A 172 21.98 -8.34 -2.92
C LEU A 172 22.92 -7.89 -4.05
N ALA A 173 23.01 -8.67 -5.15
CA ALA A 173 23.76 -8.24 -6.34
C ALA A 173 23.18 -6.96 -6.96
N TYR A 174 21.86 -6.81 -7.02
CA TYR A 174 21.21 -5.58 -7.46
C TYR A 174 21.52 -4.38 -6.56
N ILE A 175 21.55 -4.55 -5.23
CA ILE A 175 21.95 -3.51 -4.28
C ILE A 175 23.39 -3.05 -4.56
N LYS A 176 24.31 -3.98 -4.83
CA LYS A 176 25.72 -3.64 -5.14
C LYS A 176 25.87 -2.78 -6.39
N ILE A 177 25.00 -2.96 -7.39
CA ILE A 177 24.95 -2.12 -8.60
C ILE A 177 23.92 -0.99 -8.54
N LYS A 178 23.38 -0.68 -7.35
CA LYS A 178 22.43 0.42 -7.08
C LYS A 178 21.09 0.33 -7.83
N ARG A 179 20.68 -0.88 -8.20
CA ARG A 179 19.36 -1.18 -8.80
C ARG A 179 18.36 -1.53 -7.71
N PHE A 180 18.02 -0.53 -6.90
CA PHE A 180 17.26 -0.75 -5.66
C PHE A 180 15.81 -1.17 -5.88
N SER A 181 15.16 -0.72 -6.95
CA SER A 181 13.78 -1.12 -7.27
C SER A 181 13.69 -2.62 -7.61
N GLU A 182 14.65 -3.13 -8.39
CA GLU A 182 14.73 -4.54 -8.72
C GLU A 182 15.09 -5.40 -7.49
N ALA A 183 15.98 -4.90 -6.63
CA ALA A 183 16.28 -5.55 -5.36
C ALA A 183 15.06 -5.65 -4.44
N GLU A 184 14.24 -4.60 -4.34
CA GLU A 184 12.99 -4.62 -3.55
C GLU A 184 12.03 -5.69 -4.07
N ASN A 185 11.87 -5.81 -5.38
CA ASN A 185 11.01 -6.81 -6.02
C ASN A 185 11.52 -8.23 -5.77
N ASP A 186 12.81 -8.49 -5.97
CA ASP A 186 13.41 -9.81 -5.71
C ASP A 186 13.28 -10.21 -4.24
N CYS A 187 13.45 -9.27 -3.30
CA CYS A 187 13.22 -9.57 -1.89
C CYS A 187 11.74 -9.84 -1.58
N ALA A 188 10.81 -9.19 -2.27
CA ALA A 188 9.39 -9.48 -2.14
C ALA A 188 9.05 -10.90 -2.64
N GLU A 189 9.63 -11.34 -3.76
CA GLU A 189 9.52 -12.72 -4.24
C GLU A 189 10.19 -13.73 -3.30
N ALA A 190 11.34 -13.38 -2.73
CA ALA A 190 11.97 -14.25 -1.72
C ALA A 190 11.05 -14.47 -0.51
N LEU A 191 10.36 -13.43 -0.05
CA LEU A 191 9.45 -13.48 1.09
C LEU A 191 8.09 -14.09 0.75
N SER A 192 7.67 -14.08 -0.52
CA SER A 192 6.50 -14.83 -0.98
C SER A 192 6.75 -16.34 -0.95
N LEU A 193 7.98 -16.77 -1.25
CA LEU A 193 8.42 -18.17 -1.18
C LEU A 193 8.73 -18.63 0.26
N ASN A 194 9.36 -17.77 1.06
CA ASN A 194 9.68 -18.05 2.45
C ASN A 194 9.55 -16.78 3.31
N SER A 195 8.41 -16.62 3.97
CA SER A 195 8.14 -15.47 4.85
C SER A 195 9.01 -15.43 6.11
N GLY A 196 9.69 -16.53 6.45
CA GLY A 196 10.61 -16.63 7.59
C GLY A 196 12.06 -16.33 7.23
N TYR A 197 12.34 -15.85 6.02
CA TYR A 197 13.72 -15.59 5.59
C TYR A 197 14.20 -14.20 6.04
N SER A 198 14.91 -14.15 7.17
CA SER A 198 15.38 -12.91 7.80
C SER A 198 16.24 -12.03 6.87
N GLU A 199 17.11 -12.63 6.07
CA GLU A 199 18.03 -11.92 5.18
C GLU A 199 17.29 -11.21 4.06
N ALA A 200 16.17 -11.75 3.58
CA ALA A 200 15.34 -11.08 2.59
C ALA A 200 14.69 -9.80 3.14
N TYR A 201 14.29 -9.78 4.42
CA TYR A 201 13.85 -8.54 5.07
C TYR A 201 14.99 -7.53 5.20
N PHE A 202 16.19 -7.99 5.56
CA PHE A 202 17.35 -7.11 5.66
C PHE A 202 17.68 -6.46 4.31
N PHE A 203 17.81 -7.24 3.24
CA PHE A 203 18.11 -6.72 1.91
C PHE A 203 16.99 -5.82 1.36
N ARG A 204 15.72 -6.15 1.63
CA ARG A 204 14.61 -5.27 1.26
C ARG A 204 14.66 -3.94 2.01
N SER A 205 15.01 -3.97 3.29
CA SER A 205 15.19 -2.78 4.11
C SER A 205 16.31 -1.88 3.56
N LEU A 206 17.47 -2.46 3.22
CA LEU A 206 18.58 -1.74 2.58
C LEU A 206 18.13 -1.07 1.27
N ALA A 207 17.44 -1.80 0.40
CA ALA A 207 16.94 -1.25 -0.86
C ALA A 207 15.90 -0.13 -0.63
N ARG A 208 14.99 -0.30 0.33
CA ARG A 208 13.96 0.69 0.67
C ARG A 208 14.53 1.96 1.28
N LYS A 209 15.59 1.87 2.10
CA LYS A 209 16.34 3.03 2.61
C LYS A 209 16.83 3.89 1.45
N GLU A 210 17.51 3.28 0.47
CA GLU A 210 18.05 3.97 -0.70
C GLU A 210 16.96 4.52 -1.65
N LEU A 211 15.78 3.90 -1.67
CA LEU A 211 14.60 4.41 -2.38
C LEU A 211 13.87 5.54 -1.63
N GLY A 212 14.34 5.95 -0.44
CA GLY A 212 13.69 6.96 0.41
C GLY A 212 12.44 6.45 1.14
N LYS A 213 12.14 5.15 1.07
CA LYS A 213 11.01 4.50 1.76
C LYS A 213 11.40 4.12 3.21
N VAL A 214 11.93 5.10 3.96
CA VAL A 214 12.54 4.88 5.28
C VAL A 214 11.59 4.21 6.28
N GLN A 215 10.31 4.58 6.29
CA GLN A 215 9.32 3.99 7.20
C GLN A 215 9.06 2.50 6.91
N ASP A 216 9.02 2.10 5.65
CA ASP A 216 8.83 0.70 5.27
C ASP A 216 10.11 -0.11 5.48
N SER A 217 11.28 0.53 5.33
CA SER A 217 12.57 -0.03 5.69
C SER A 217 12.67 -0.34 7.21
N ILE A 218 12.19 0.56 8.08
CA ILE A 218 12.12 0.29 9.53
C ILE A 218 11.24 -0.93 9.83
N LYS A 219 10.05 -1.04 9.20
CA LYS A 219 9.17 -2.20 9.39
C LYS A 219 9.86 -3.50 8.99
N ASP A 220 10.51 -3.53 7.83
CA ASP A 220 11.27 -4.70 7.39
C ASP A 220 12.41 -5.03 8.34
N ALA A 221 13.14 -4.02 8.83
CA ALA A 221 14.22 -4.24 9.77
C ALA A 221 13.73 -4.85 11.10
N ILE A 222 12.58 -4.39 11.61
CA ILE A 222 11.94 -4.96 12.79
C ILE A 222 11.53 -6.41 12.53
N SER A 223 10.82 -6.68 11.43
CA SER A 223 10.41 -8.05 11.09
C SER A 223 11.58 -9.00 10.88
N GLY A 224 12.69 -8.53 10.30
CA GLY A 224 13.92 -9.32 10.20
C GLY A 224 14.53 -9.62 11.56
N LEU A 225 14.55 -8.65 12.50
CA LEU A 225 15.05 -8.86 13.86
C LEU A 225 14.15 -9.77 14.69
N GLU A 226 12.84 -9.77 14.46
CA GLU A 226 11.92 -10.73 15.09
C GLU A 226 12.25 -12.17 14.68
N LEU A 227 12.70 -12.39 13.44
CA LEU A 227 13.08 -13.70 12.93
C LEU A 227 14.50 -14.11 13.34
N ASN A 228 15.45 -13.17 13.36
CA ASN A 228 16.83 -13.39 13.80
C ASN A 228 17.31 -12.25 14.72
N PRO A 229 17.04 -12.34 16.03
CA PRO A 229 17.38 -11.29 16.99
C PRO A 229 18.89 -11.05 17.16
N GLU A 230 19.71 -12.06 16.88
CA GLU A 230 21.17 -12.02 17.05
C GLU A 230 21.90 -11.33 15.88
N ASN A 231 21.16 -10.94 14.82
CA ASN A 231 21.75 -10.26 13.67
C ASN A 231 22.16 -8.82 14.05
N THR A 232 23.46 -8.65 14.34
CA THR A 232 24.05 -7.38 14.75
C THR A 232 24.03 -6.33 13.64
N GLU A 233 24.28 -6.73 12.39
CA GLU A 233 24.24 -5.84 11.23
C GLU A 233 22.84 -5.26 11.03
N LEU A 234 21.82 -6.11 11.09
CA LEU A 234 20.43 -5.69 10.97
C LEU A 234 20.00 -4.79 12.13
N ARG A 235 20.49 -5.06 13.35
CA ARG A 235 20.23 -4.21 14.53
C ARG A 235 20.82 -2.83 14.36
N GLN A 236 22.09 -2.74 13.97
CA GLN A 236 22.75 -1.46 13.68
C GLN A 236 22.02 -0.70 12.57
N HIS A 237 21.63 -1.40 11.51
CA HIS A 237 20.86 -0.80 10.43
C HIS A 237 19.50 -0.25 10.90
N CYS A 238 18.80 -0.97 11.78
CA CYS A 238 17.54 -0.51 12.38
C CYS A 238 17.72 0.75 13.24
N GLU A 239 18.80 0.84 14.01
CA GLU A 239 19.15 2.01 14.82
C GLU A 239 19.48 3.22 13.94
N GLU A 240 20.27 3.04 12.88
CA GLU A 240 20.55 4.10 11.89
C GLU A 240 19.27 4.65 11.26
N LEU A 241 18.34 3.77 10.87
CA LEU A 241 17.08 4.17 10.25
C LEU A 241 16.22 4.99 11.21
N LYS A 242 16.19 4.64 12.50
CA LYS A 242 15.46 5.40 13.52
C LYS A 242 16.08 6.77 13.74
N ALA A 243 17.41 6.85 13.85
CA ALA A 243 18.12 8.12 13.99
C ALA A 243 17.87 9.07 12.80
N LEU A 244 17.81 8.53 11.56
CA LEU A 244 17.46 9.31 10.38
C LEU A 244 16.07 9.94 10.46
N VAL A 245 15.09 9.23 11.03
CA VAL A 245 13.73 9.76 11.22
C VAL A 245 13.70 10.83 12.30
N GLU A 246 14.45 10.65 13.39
CA GLU A 246 14.55 11.63 14.47
C GLU A 246 15.19 12.95 14.00
N GLN A 247 16.31 12.88 13.28
CA GLN A 247 16.98 14.05 12.72
C GLN A 247 16.11 14.78 11.69
N GLY A 248 15.40 14.03 10.83
CA GLY A 248 14.43 14.62 9.89
C GLY A 248 13.25 15.30 10.60
N GLY A 249 12.80 14.74 11.72
CA GLY A 249 11.75 15.33 12.57
C GLY A 249 12.19 16.61 13.27
N GLU A 250 13.41 16.65 13.80
CA GLU A 250 13.99 17.83 14.45
C GLU A 250 14.20 18.99 13.48
N HIS A 251 14.68 18.71 12.25
CA HIS A 251 14.89 19.75 11.25
C HIS A 251 13.57 20.40 10.81
N VAL A 252 12.53 19.61 10.61
CA VAL A 252 11.17 20.11 10.31
C VAL A 252 10.62 20.93 11.48
N PHE A 253 10.86 20.49 12.71
CA PHE A 253 10.44 21.21 13.91
C PHE A 253 11.17 22.56 14.09
N LEU A 254 12.48 22.60 13.81
CA LEU A 254 13.30 23.81 13.87
C LEU A 254 12.93 24.83 12.77
N ASP A 255 12.67 24.37 11.53
CA ASP A 255 12.25 25.25 10.44
C ASP A 255 10.88 25.89 10.69
N ILE A 256 9.94 25.13 11.26
CA ILE A 256 8.62 25.64 11.66
C ILE A 256 8.79 26.69 12.78
N ASN A 257 9.59 26.41 13.80
CA ASN A 257 9.81 27.35 14.91
C ASN A 257 10.56 28.61 14.48
N GLY A 258 11.54 28.50 13.58
CA GLY A 258 12.25 29.64 12.99
C GLY A 258 11.33 30.52 12.12
N GLY A 259 10.43 29.90 11.35
CA GLY A 259 9.39 30.61 10.61
C GLY A 259 8.41 31.37 11.51
N ILE A 260 7.98 30.75 12.60
CA ILE A 260 7.10 31.37 13.60
C ILE A 260 7.81 32.54 14.30
N ALA A 261 9.07 32.37 14.72
CA ALA A 261 9.84 33.42 15.41
C ALA A 261 10.08 34.64 14.52
N LYS A 262 10.41 34.44 13.23
CA LYS A 262 10.59 35.52 12.26
C LYS A 262 9.28 36.25 11.97
N TYR A 263 8.16 35.53 11.96
CA TYR A 263 6.85 36.12 11.79
C TYR A 263 6.44 36.98 13.00
N CYS A 264 6.66 36.48 14.22
CA CYS A 264 6.39 37.22 15.46
C CYS A 264 7.21 38.52 15.57
N SER A 265 8.51 38.49 15.23
CA SER A 265 9.34 39.70 15.27
C SER A 265 8.95 40.74 14.21
N THR A 266 8.45 40.29 13.06
CA THR A 266 7.91 41.16 12.01
C THR A 266 6.61 41.82 12.47
N LEU A 267 5.75 41.08 13.17
CA LEU A 267 4.52 41.60 13.79
C LEU A 267 4.82 42.61 14.90
N GLU A 268 5.81 42.35 15.76
CA GLU A 268 6.23 43.26 16.81
C GLU A 268 6.81 44.56 16.24
N SER A 269 7.62 44.46 15.17
CA SER A 269 8.16 45.62 14.46
C SER A 269 7.05 46.43 13.79
N ALA A 270 6.09 45.78 13.13
CA ALA A 270 4.94 46.43 12.50
C ALA A 270 4.01 47.09 13.54
N ALA A 271 3.77 46.44 14.68
CA ALA A 271 2.96 46.99 15.78
C ALA A 271 3.65 48.18 16.45
N SER A 272 4.97 48.14 16.62
CA SER A 272 5.78 49.24 17.17
C SER A 272 5.85 50.42 16.21
N GLN A 273 5.93 50.17 14.90
CA GLN A 273 5.88 51.20 13.86
C GLN A 273 4.49 51.84 13.75
N ALA A 274 3.42 51.03 13.80
CA ALA A 274 2.04 51.53 13.86
C ALA A 274 1.81 52.36 15.13
N SER A 275 2.32 51.92 16.29
CA SER A 275 2.27 52.69 17.54
C SER A 275 2.97 54.06 17.44
N LYS A 276 4.12 54.13 16.75
CA LYS A 276 4.84 55.39 16.51
C LYS A 276 4.17 56.32 15.49
N GLU A 277 3.47 55.77 14.50
CA GLU A 277 2.76 56.56 13.47
C GLU A 277 1.36 57.00 13.91
N LEU A 278 0.81 56.43 15.00
CA LEU A 278 -0.52 56.75 15.51
C LEU A 278 -0.56 57.97 16.47
N LYS A 279 -0.55 59.17 15.86
CA LYS A 279 -1.37 60.32 16.30
C LYS A 279 -2.70 60.40 15.52
N MET A 280 -3.21 59.26 15.03
CA MET A 280 -4.40 59.20 14.19
C MET A 280 -5.62 58.62 14.92
N SER A 281 -6.78 59.17 14.59
CA SER A 281 -8.13 58.74 15.00
C SER A 281 -8.30 57.21 14.90
N THR A 282 -9.02 56.66 15.87
CA THR A 282 -9.44 55.25 16.02
C THR A 282 -9.94 54.58 14.73
N LYS A 283 -10.47 55.32 13.75
CA LYS A 283 -10.88 54.78 12.44
C LYS A 283 -9.70 54.38 11.53
N GLY A 284 -8.54 55.01 11.67
CA GLY A 284 -7.33 54.69 10.89
C GLY A 284 -6.68 53.39 11.33
N LEU A 285 -6.64 53.13 12.65
CA LEU A 285 -6.11 51.91 13.25
C LEU A 285 -6.91 50.67 12.81
N VAL A 286 -8.24 50.77 12.80
CA VAL A 286 -9.14 49.68 12.40
C VAL A 286 -8.92 49.29 10.93
N ARG A 287 -8.73 50.27 10.03
CA ARG A 287 -8.48 50.00 8.61
C ARG A 287 -7.16 49.28 8.34
N GLU A 288 -6.10 49.59 9.08
CA GLU A 288 -4.82 48.90 8.90
C GLU A 288 -4.82 47.50 9.53
N ILE A 289 -5.50 47.31 10.66
CA ILE A 289 -5.73 45.98 11.24
C ILE A 289 -6.57 45.10 10.31
N GLU A 290 -7.59 45.65 9.64
CA GLU A 290 -8.38 44.93 8.63
C GLU A 290 -7.54 44.53 7.41
N LYS A 291 -6.66 45.42 6.92
CA LYS A 291 -5.71 45.10 5.83
C LYS A 291 -4.73 43.99 6.24
N LEU A 292 -4.13 44.07 7.43
CA LEU A 292 -3.22 43.06 7.96
C LEU A 292 -3.93 41.70 8.13
N GLY A 293 -5.16 41.69 8.64
CA GLY A 293 -6.00 40.50 8.71
C GLY A 293 -6.28 39.89 7.33
N SER A 294 -6.55 40.72 6.32
CA SER A 294 -6.79 40.25 4.94
C SER A 294 -5.53 39.68 4.26
N MET A 295 -4.34 40.24 4.54
CA MET A 295 -3.06 39.68 4.06
C MET A 295 -2.74 38.33 4.72
N LEU A 296 -3.08 38.17 6.00
CA LEU A 296 -2.94 36.91 6.75
C LEU A 296 -3.79 35.79 6.12
N VAL A 297 -5.03 36.11 5.77
CA VAL A 297 -5.95 35.18 5.10
C VAL A 297 -5.43 34.81 3.71
N MET A 298 -4.93 35.78 2.93
CA MET A 298 -4.36 35.50 1.60
C MET A 298 -3.08 34.65 1.65
N ASN A 299 -2.17 34.92 2.58
CA ASN A 299 -0.97 34.11 2.76
C ASN A 299 -1.30 32.70 3.28
N MET A 300 -2.33 32.55 4.11
CA MET A 300 -2.86 31.24 4.50
C MET A 300 -3.47 30.48 3.32
N ILE A 301 -4.14 31.17 2.39
CA ILE A 301 -4.67 30.57 1.14
C ILE A 301 -3.52 30.14 0.21
N VAL A 302 -2.43 30.91 0.12
CA VAL A 302 -1.25 30.55 -0.68
C VAL A 302 -0.52 29.34 -0.07
N CYS A 303 -0.33 29.31 1.25
CA CYS A 303 0.20 28.13 1.95
C CYS A 303 -0.72 26.90 1.80
N PHE A 304 -2.04 27.09 1.82
CA PHE A 304 -3.02 26.03 1.55
C PHE A 304 -2.89 25.48 0.12
N MET A 305 -2.73 26.34 -0.89
CA MET A 305 -2.53 25.92 -2.30
C MET A 305 -1.21 25.16 -2.50
N VAL A 306 -0.13 25.58 -1.83
CA VAL A 306 1.17 24.88 -1.87
C VAL A 306 1.09 23.51 -1.17
N LEU A 307 0.36 23.40 -0.06
CA LEU A 307 0.18 22.14 0.69
C LEU A 307 -0.77 21.15 -0.01
N CYS A 308 -1.74 21.64 -0.78
CA CYS A 308 -2.62 20.78 -1.60
C CYS A 308 -1.91 20.10 -2.77
N GLY A 309 -0.74 20.59 -3.19
CA GLY A 309 0.10 19.99 -4.24
C GLY A 309 0.99 18.82 -3.79
N CYS A 310 1.16 18.59 -2.48
CA CYS A 310 2.04 17.54 -1.96
C CYS A 310 1.32 16.18 -1.80
N PRO A 311 1.96 15.04 -2.16
CA PRO A 311 1.38 13.71 -2.05
C PRO A 311 1.45 13.18 -0.61
N MET A 312 0.74 13.80 0.33
CA MET A 312 0.64 13.34 1.73
C MET A 312 -0.64 12.53 1.97
N GLY A 313 -0.59 11.55 2.90
CA GLY A 313 -1.71 10.67 3.26
C GLY A 313 -2.92 11.41 3.86
N LYS A 314 -4.14 10.92 3.57
CA LYS A 314 -5.42 11.60 3.88
C LYS A 314 -5.60 11.94 5.37
N THR A 315 -5.13 11.10 6.28
CA THR A 315 -5.20 11.33 7.74
C THR A 315 -4.31 12.46 8.22
N PHE A 316 -3.11 12.61 7.63
CA PHE A 316 -2.20 13.70 7.98
C PHE A 316 -2.70 15.05 7.47
N ARG A 317 -3.36 15.08 6.30
CA ARG A 317 -4.03 16.29 5.78
C ARG A 317 -5.13 16.78 6.72
N LEU A 318 -5.92 15.88 7.31
CA LEU A 318 -6.97 16.23 8.27
C LEU A 318 -6.41 16.75 9.61
N TYR A 319 -5.32 16.15 10.10
CA TYR A 319 -4.65 16.61 11.32
C TYR A 319 -4.11 18.02 11.14
N LEU A 320 -3.44 18.30 10.01
CA LEU A 320 -2.94 19.63 9.69
C LEU A 320 -4.10 20.63 9.54
N MET A 321 -5.20 20.25 8.88
CA MET A 321 -6.41 21.10 8.77
C MET A 321 -7.00 21.48 10.14
N GLY A 322 -7.03 20.55 11.09
CA GLY A 322 -7.49 20.79 12.46
C GLY A 322 -6.60 21.78 13.21
N VAL A 323 -5.28 21.62 13.10
CA VAL A 323 -4.30 22.55 13.71
C VAL A 323 -4.40 23.94 13.08
N PHE A 324 -4.58 24.04 11.76
CA PHE A 324 -4.74 25.31 11.05
C PHE A 324 -6.03 26.07 11.44
N LEU A 325 -7.16 25.37 11.61
CA LEU A 325 -8.41 25.97 12.09
C LEU A 325 -8.32 26.44 13.55
N LEU A 326 -7.59 25.70 14.40
CA LEU A 326 -7.33 26.05 15.79
C LEU A 326 -6.44 27.30 15.92
N VAL A 327 -5.33 27.36 15.18
CA VAL A 327 -4.41 28.51 15.21
C VAL A 327 -5.06 29.75 14.57
N GLY A 328 -5.78 29.58 13.46
CA GLY A 328 -6.55 30.66 12.83
C GLY A 328 -7.65 31.19 13.74
N GLY A 329 -8.39 30.31 14.42
CA GLY A 329 -9.40 30.70 15.41
C GLY A 329 -8.81 31.44 16.61
N TYR A 330 -7.69 30.95 17.16
CA TYR A 330 -6.98 31.58 18.28
C TYR A 330 -6.49 33.00 17.95
N LEU A 331 -5.92 33.20 16.76
CA LEU A 331 -5.44 34.51 16.31
C LEU A 331 -6.59 35.50 16.05
N ILE A 332 -7.70 35.04 15.48
CA ILE A 332 -8.90 35.88 15.28
C ILE A 332 -9.51 36.29 16.62
N ILE A 333 -9.60 35.36 17.58
CA ILE A 333 -10.16 35.62 18.92
C ILE A 333 -9.26 36.60 19.70
N ASN A 334 -7.93 36.43 19.65
CA ASN A 334 -7.01 37.36 20.30
C ASN A 334 -7.00 38.75 19.64
N ALA A 335 -7.04 38.82 18.31
CA ALA A 335 -7.17 40.11 17.61
C ALA A 335 -8.50 40.82 17.98
N TRP A 336 -9.57 40.07 18.20
CA TRP A 336 -10.87 40.61 18.62
C TRP A 336 -10.91 40.98 20.11
N GLY A 337 -10.22 40.22 20.96
CA GLY A 337 -10.04 40.54 22.39
C GLY A 337 -9.22 41.81 22.59
N SER A 338 -8.11 41.98 21.86
CA SER A 338 -7.30 43.19 21.87
C SER A 338 -8.06 44.42 21.36
N MET A 339 -8.94 44.26 20.36
CA MET A 339 -9.86 45.33 19.92
C MET A 339 -10.85 45.76 21.01
N ARG A 340 -11.22 44.88 21.94
CA ARG A 340 -12.19 45.17 23.02
C ARG A 340 -11.55 45.86 24.22
N VAL A 341 -10.29 45.53 24.53
CA VAL A 341 -9.51 46.20 25.58
C VAL A 341 -9.25 47.66 25.20
N ILE A 342 -8.93 47.95 23.94
CA ILE A 342 -8.76 49.32 23.42
C ILE A 342 -10.07 50.12 23.50
N ASN A 343 -11.23 49.45 23.45
CA ASN A 343 -12.54 50.09 23.58
C ASN A 343 -12.96 50.32 25.05
N ASN A 344 -12.31 49.64 26.02
CA ASN A 344 -12.62 49.72 27.45
C ASN A 344 -11.79 50.77 28.20
N ASP A 345 -10.74 51.34 27.59
CA ASP A 345 -10.04 52.51 28.14
C ASP A 345 -10.84 53.82 27.96
N ILE A 346 -12.02 53.75 27.34
CA ILE A 346 -12.96 54.86 27.20
C ILE A 346 -14.10 54.68 28.20
N GLU A 347 -13.99 55.42 29.30
CA GLU A 347 -15.04 55.93 30.19
C GLU A 347 -15.68 54.99 31.24
N LEU A 348 -15.14 55.13 32.46
CA LEU A 348 -15.88 55.37 33.72
C LEU A 348 -17.42 55.38 33.60
N GLU A 349 -18.09 54.40 34.21
CA GLU A 349 -19.26 54.63 35.08
C GLU A 349 -19.72 53.33 35.77
N ARG A 350 -19.95 53.42 37.08
CA ARG A 350 -20.16 52.30 38.03
C ARG A 350 -21.53 51.60 37.93
N ASP A 351 -22.44 52.05 37.08
CA ASP A 351 -23.84 51.59 37.08
C ASP A 351 -24.17 50.47 36.06
N LYS A 352 -23.18 49.96 35.32
CA LYS A 352 -23.40 48.90 34.30
C LYS A 352 -23.06 47.47 34.76
N ILE A 353 -22.89 47.23 36.06
CA ILE A 353 -22.59 45.87 36.59
C ILE A 353 -23.76 44.89 36.35
N SER A 354 -25.00 45.38 36.34
CA SER A 354 -26.20 44.62 35.92
C SER A 354 -26.15 44.20 34.45
N ASP A 355 -25.73 45.11 33.57
CA ASP A 355 -25.61 44.87 32.13
C ASP A 355 -24.43 43.96 31.81
N LEU A 356 -23.36 43.99 32.60
CA LEU A 356 -22.24 43.07 32.45
C LEU A 356 -22.65 41.63 32.79
N LYS A 357 -23.45 41.43 33.85
CA LYS A 357 -24.04 40.13 34.20
C LYS A 357 -24.92 39.58 33.07
N THR A 358 -25.75 40.45 32.49
CA THR A 358 -26.64 40.12 31.36
C THR A 358 -25.85 39.86 30.07
N ASN A 359 -24.80 40.64 29.80
CA ASN A 359 -23.94 40.48 28.62
C ASN A 359 -23.04 39.24 28.72
N ILE A 360 -22.54 38.89 29.91
CA ILE A 360 -21.79 37.65 30.16
C ILE A 360 -22.71 36.43 30.02
N LEU A 361 -23.96 36.50 30.50
CA LEU A 361 -24.99 35.48 30.25
C LEU A 361 -25.34 35.36 28.76
N LEU A 362 -25.43 36.47 28.03
CA LEU A 362 -25.66 36.48 26.58
C LEU A 362 -24.46 35.94 25.78
N LEU A 363 -23.24 36.22 26.25
CA LEU A 363 -21.99 35.66 25.70
C LEU A 363 -21.87 34.16 25.99
N ARG A 364 -22.30 33.70 27.18
CA ARG A 364 -22.44 32.28 27.54
C ARG A 364 -23.39 31.57 26.57
N GLU A 365 -24.56 32.16 26.29
CA GLU A 365 -25.55 31.57 25.38
C GLU A 365 -25.10 31.59 23.91
N LYS A 366 -24.45 32.68 23.46
CA LYS A 366 -24.03 32.81 22.04
C LYS A 366 -22.73 32.09 21.70
N VAL A 367 -21.74 32.11 22.59
CA VAL A 367 -20.41 31.53 22.32
C VAL A 367 -20.37 30.04 22.67
N PHE A 368 -20.86 29.65 23.85
CA PHE A 368 -20.82 28.25 24.27
C PHE A 368 -21.98 27.43 23.69
N GLU A 369 -23.21 27.92 23.77
CA GLU A 369 -24.38 27.15 23.30
C GLU A 369 -24.53 27.15 21.77
N LYS A 370 -24.28 28.29 21.10
CA LYS A 370 -24.39 28.37 19.62
C LYS A 370 -23.08 28.23 18.85
N GLY A 371 -21.93 28.59 19.42
CA GLY A 371 -20.65 28.50 18.73
C GLY A 371 -20.04 27.11 18.85
N VAL A 372 -19.74 26.71 20.08
CA VAL A 372 -19.09 25.42 20.38
C VAL A 372 -19.97 24.24 19.99
N TRP A 373 -21.28 24.28 20.29
CA TRP A 373 -22.19 23.18 19.96
C TRP A 373 -22.44 23.04 18.45
N ASN A 374 -22.38 24.14 17.69
CA ASN A 374 -22.51 24.14 16.22
C ASN A 374 -21.22 23.62 15.55
N ILE A 375 -20.06 23.89 16.15
CA ILE A 375 -18.79 23.28 15.72
C ILE A 375 -18.79 21.78 16.03
N LEU A 376 -19.19 21.37 17.23
CA LEU A 376 -19.25 19.96 17.62
C LEU A 376 -20.26 19.16 16.78
N THR A 377 -21.45 19.70 16.51
CA THR A 377 -22.45 19.05 15.66
C THR A 377 -22.06 18.99 14.19
N LYS A 378 -21.43 20.04 13.64
CA LYS A 378 -20.91 19.98 12.26
C LYS A 378 -19.75 18.99 12.15
N THR A 379 -18.89 18.91 13.16
CA THR A 379 -17.78 17.95 13.21
C THR A 379 -18.31 16.53 13.33
N ASP A 380 -19.32 16.28 14.17
CA ASP A 380 -19.99 14.97 14.32
C ASP A 380 -20.77 14.57 13.05
N ALA A 381 -21.53 15.48 12.44
CA ALA A 381 -22.23 15.23 11.19
C ALA A 381 -21.27 14.93 10.02
N MET A 382 -20.14 15.65 9.95
CA MET A 382 -19.08 15.41 8.98
C MET A 382 -18.39 14.07 9.23
N LEU A 383 -18.10 13.71 10.49
CA LEU A 383 -17.54 12.40 10.86
C LEU A 383 -18.51 11.23 10.61
N LYS A 384 -19.82 11.44 10.73
CA LYS A 384 -20.86 10.45 10.38
C LYS A 384 -20.98 10.25 8.88
N SER A 385 -20.75 11.30 8.08
CA SER A 385 -20.73 11.22 6.60
C SER A 385 -19.49 10.52 6.04
N LEU A 386 -18.44 10.37 6.84
CA LEU A 386 -17.20 9.68 6.49
C LEU A 386 -17.21 8.27 7.11
N VAL A 387 -16.89 7.22 6.35
CA VAL A 387 -16.86 5.82 6.84
C VAL A 387 -15.64 5.59 7.76
N VAL A 388 -15.67 6.16 8.96
CA VAL A 388 -14.63 6.06 9.99
C VAL A 388 -15.13 5.13 11.09
N LYS A 389 -14.27 4.23 11.60
CA LYS A 389 -14.59 3.33 12.72
C LYS A 389 -14.96 4.14 13.97
N ASP A 390 -15.98 3.71 14.71
CA ASP A 390 -16.58 4.49 15.81
C ASP A 390 -15.60 4.82 16.96
N ASN A 391 -14.62 3.95 17.25
CA ASN A 391 -13.60 4.23 18.25
C ASN A 391 -12.69 5.40 17.88
N VAL A 392 -12.41 5.60 16.58
CA VAL A 392 -11.59 6.72 16.09
C VAL A 392 -12.40 8.02 16.14
N ARG A 393 -13.71 7.95 15.85
CA ARG A 393 -14.62 9.10 15.99
C ARG A 393 -14.67 9.58 17.44
N PHE A 394 -14.77 8.65 18.40
CA PHE A 394 -14.76 8.98 19.83
C PHE A 394 -13.48 9.71 20.26
N HIS A 395 -12.30 9.20 19.89
CA HIS A 395 -11.03 9.84 20.24
C HIS A 395 -10.84 11.23 19.62
N ILE A 396 -11.32 11.44 18.38
CA ILE A 396 -11.25 12.75 17.71
C ILE A 396 -12.16 13.76 18.41
N VAL A 397 -13.41 13.38 18.70
CA VAL A 397 -14.35 14.25 19.43
C VAL A 397 -13.84 14.55 20.84
N PHE A 398 -13.30 13.54 21.53
CA PHE A 398 -12.72 13.69 22.86
C PHE A 398 -11.49 14.62 22.88
N ALA A 399 -10.59 14.50 21.89
CA ALA A 399 -9.44 15.41 21.75
C ALA A 399 -9.88 16.85 21.48
N VAL A 400 -10.90 17.06 20.64
CA VAL A 400 -11.46 18.40 20.38
C VAL A 400 -12.06 19.01 21.64
N VAL A 401 -12.74 18.21 22.47
CA VAL A 401 -13.29 18.66 23.76
C VAL A 401 -12.18 19.06 24.75
N ILE A 402 -11.12 18.25 24.87
CA ILE A 402 -9.97 18.57 25.74
C ILE A 402 -9.27 19.84 25.28
N LEU A 403 -9.07 20.03 23.97
CA LEU A 403 -8.41 21.21 23.43
C LEU A 403 -9.26 22.48 23.62
N LEU A 404 -10.59 22.38 23.56
CA LEU A 404 -11.49 23.48 23.89
C LEU A 404 -11.48 23.81 25.40
N LEU A 405 -11.34 22.81 26.27
CA LEU A 405 -11.19 23.01 27.71
C LEU A 405 -9.88 23.73 28.06
N LEU A 406 -8.77 23.31 27.44
CA LEU A 406 -7.46 23.93 27.64
C LEU A 406 -7.38 25.34 27.03
N GLY A 407 -8.03 25.58 25.88
CA GLY A 407 -7.95 26.84 25.15
C GLY A 407 -8.96 27.92 25.56
N VAL A 408 -10.08 27.54 26.19
CA VAL A 408 -11.17 28.48 26.54
C VAL A 408 -11.42 28.50 28.04
N VAL A 409 -11.48 27.35 28.71
CA VAL A 409 -11.91 27.29 30.12
C VAL A 409 -10.77 27.64 31.06
N LEU A 410 -9.57 27.09 30.86
CA LEU A 410 -8.39 27.38 31.69
C LEU A 410 -7.92 28.84 31.63
N PRO A 411 -7.87 29.50 30.46
CA PRO A 411 -7.52 30.92 30.39
C PRO A 411 -8.59 31.82 31.03
N LEU A 412 -9.86 31.45 30.91
CA LEU A 412 -10.98 32.19 31.53
C LEU A 412 -11.00 32.02 33.04
N THR A 413 -10.74 30.81 33.56
CA THR A 413 -10.62 30.57 35.01
C THR A 413 -9.35 31.22 35.58
N TYR A 414 -8.24 31.21 34.85
CA TYR A 414 -7.03 31.95 35.22
C TYR A 414 -7.28 33.46 35.27
N PHE A 415 -8.01 34.01 34.30
CA PHE A 415 -8.40 35.43 34.27
C PHE A 415 -9.31 35.80 35.45
N LEU A 416 -10.28 34.95 35.79
CA LEU A 416 -11.18 35.14 36.94
C LEU A 416 -10.46 34.98 38.30
N LEU A 417 -9.42 34.15 38.38
CA LEU A 417 -8.59 33.99 39.57
C LEU A 417 -7.64 35.18 39.76
N LYS A 418 -7.12 35.76 38.67
CA LYS A 418 -6.25 36.95 38.72
C LYS A 418 -7.00 38.22 39.13
N ASP A 419 -8.24 38.38 38.67
CA ASP A 419 -9.16 39.46 39.11
C ASP A 419 -9.46 39.41 40.63
N LYS A 420 -9.37 38.20 41.23
CA LYS A 420 -9.52 37.97 42.67
C LYS A 420 -8.30 38.41 43.50
N GLU A 421 -7.08 38.25 42.96
CA GLU A 421 -5.85 38.73 43.60
C GLU A 421 -5.75 40.27 43.61
N GLU A 422 -6.44 40.94 42.69
CA GLU A 422 -6.47 42.40 42.56
C GLU A 422 -7.64 43.07 43.33
N GLY A 423 -8.35 42.31 44.18
CA GLY A 423 -9.38 42.84 45.10
C GLY A 423 -10.82 42.76 44.57
N GLY A 424 -11.09 41.98 43.53
CA GLY A 424 -12.42 41.73 42.97
C GLY A 424 -13.37 40.93 43.86
N THR A 425 -14.63 41.37 43.89
CA THR A 425 -15.78 40.94 44.74
C THR A 425 -16.14 39.44 44.74
N GLU A 426 -17.02 39.04 45.68
CA GLU A 426 -17.70 37.74 45.86
C GLU A 426 -18.21 37.03 44.57
N LEU A 427 -18.31 37.75 43.44
CA LEU A 427 -18.65 37.22 42.11
C LEU A 427 -17.71 36.11 41.60
N GLY A 428 -16.41 36.18 41.91
CA GLY A 428 -15.43 35.20 41.42
C GLY A 428 -15.65 33.80 42.00
N ASP A 429 -16.00 33.71 43.28
CA ASP A 429 -16.23 32.43 43.96
C ASP A 429 -17.54 31.77 43.54
N GLU A 430 -18.60 32.55 43.29
CA GLU A 430 -19.88 32.02 42.80
C GLU A 430 -19.79 31.60 41.33
N ALA A 431 -19.05 32.33 40.49
CA ALA A 431 -18.79 31.95 39.10
C ALA A 431 -17.97 30.64 38.98
N ILE A 432 -16.94 30.48 39.81
CA ILE A 432 -16.13 29.25 39.86
C ILE A 432 -16.96 28.07 40.37
N ARG A 433 -17.75 28.24 41.44
CA ARG A 433 -18.63 27.18 41.97
C ARG A 433 -19.71 26.76 40.98
N MET A 434 -20.32 27.70 40.23
CA MET A 434 -21.31 27.38 39.20
C MET A 434 -20.69 26.69 37.97
N LEU A 435 -19.50 27.12 37.53
CA LEU A 435 -18.77 26.47 36.43
C LEU A 435 -18.40 25.03 36.77
N VAL A 436 -17.83 24.79 37.96
CA VAL A 436 -17.46 23.45 38.42
C VAL A 436 -18.70 22.57 38.67
N GLY A 437 -19.77 23.14 39.23
CA GLY A 437 -21.01 22.41 39.53
C GLY A 437 -21.80 21.95 38.30
N GLU A 438 -21.87 22.76 37.25
CA GLU A 438 -22.55 22.41 35.99
C GLU A 438 -21.71 21.43 35.15
N PHE A 439 -20.37 21.53 35.24
CA PHE A 439 -19.46 20.60 34.59
C PHE A 439 -19.56 19.20 35.19
N SER A 440 -19.56 19.06 36.52
CA SER A 440 -19.77 17.79 37.21
C SER A 440 -21.14 17.18 36.94
N ARG A 441 -22.20 18.00 36.78
CA ARG A 441 -23.55 17.53 36.43
C ARG A 441 -23.69 17.03 34.98
N ARG A 442 -22.93 17.59 34.03
CA ARG A 442 -23.02 17.19 32.61
C ARG A 442 -22.03 16.11 32.22
N ALA A 443 -20.85 16.09 32.83
CA ALA A 443 -19.86 15.01 32.69
C ALA A 443 -20.34 13.67 33.27
N SER A 444 -21.37 13.68 34.13
CA SER A 444 -22.04 12.47 34.63
C SER A 444 -23.22 12.01 33.76
N SER A 445 -23.65 12.81 32.77
CA SER A 445 -24.77 12.50 31.85
C SER A 445 -24.35 11.98 30.47
N THR A 446 -23.11 12.26 30.07
CA THR A 446 -22.38 11.66 28.94
C THR A 446 -21.50 10.54 29.43
#